data_AF-A0A2V1BW29-F1
#
_entry.id   AF-A0A2V1BW29-F1
#
_cell.length_a   1.000
_cell.length_b   1.000
_cell.length_c   1.000
_cell.angle_alpha   90.00
_cell.angle_beta   90.00
_cell.angle_gamma   90.00
#
_symmetry.space_group_name_H-M   'P 1'
#
loop_
_entity.id
_entity.type
_entity.pdbx_description
1 polymer ?
#
loop_
_entity_poly.entity_id
_entity_poly.type
_entity_poly.pdbx_seq_one_letter_code
_entity_poly.pdbx_strand_id
1 'polypeptide(L)'
;MTGSNIWGTIIVTLSFSQTYLLFALFSLSALHLSFLHTSSSSDPQQKILAERYQHLAILYHTKCITLFRHEIQNLSASNSAACAACASYLSLFAWASPGARGADLFFLSDTSSESSSPALLLDRHPTATVSHTDLASEFQFNKTAVPWYKIQRGGHHIVSKAYAWVSASEYHDIVDPWRTINYDHIYRNPSYRHESIISPSDAESLEFIASCWADPSSTIDSDSSELLSEEDIDALEETLQTLHYVFNLLALSNKPKSAPSSSISETPLPPTQISASIAALSWTTLLPSRFCDMVEIRIPQAMILIAVYCVILKRAEDLWWIKGKAESLLGAVRHELGGDGRWEMWLEWPRREVYGI
;
A
#
# COMPACT_ATOMS: atom_id res chain seq x y z
N MET A 1 -13.69 -14.24 -14.54
CA MET A 1 -14.24 -13.08 -15.28
C MET A 1 -15.22 -12.28 -14.43
N THR A 2 -15.24 -12.42 -13.10
CA THR A 2 -16.24 -11.79 -12.23
C THR A 2 -15.89 -10.35 -11.83
N GLY A 3 -14.61 -10.04 -11.54
CA GLY A 3 -14.21 -8.68 -11.13
C GLY A 3 -14.26 -7.58 -12.21
N SER A 4 -14.42 -7.93 -13.49
CA SER A 4 -14.44 -6.94 -14.60
C SER A 4 -15.76 -6.19 -14.71
N ASN A 5 -16.88 -6.77 -14.26
CA ASN A 5 -18.21 -6.15 -14.42
C ASN A 5 -18.48 -5.13 -13.30
N ILE A 6 -18.11 -5.46 -12.05
CA ILE A 6 -18.31 -4.56 -10.90
C ILE A 6 -17.57 -3.22 -11.08
N TRP A 7 -16.26 -3.25 -11.33
CA TRP A 7 -15.47 -2.03 -11.44
C TRP A 7 -15.66 -1.28 -12.76
N GLY A 8 -15.91 -2.01 -13.86
CA GLY A 8 -16.04 -1.43 -15.20
C GLY A 8 -17.42 -0.86 -15.52
N THR A 9 -18.48 -1.32 -14.84
CA THR A 9 -19.86 -0.92 -15.13
C THR A 9 -20.60 -0.49 -13.88
N ILE A 10 -20.72 -1.37 -12.88
CA ILE A 10 -21.58 -1.11 -11.71
C ILE A 10 -21.10 0.10 -10.90
N ILE A 11 -19.81 0.16 -10.56
CA ILE A 11 -19.22 1.28 -9.81
C ILE A 11 -19.27 2.58 -10.60
N VAL A 12 -19.08 2.51 -11.92
CA VAL A 12 -19.21 3.68 -12.80
C VAL A 12 -20.64 4.19 -12.78
N THR A 13 -21.64 3.31 -12.88
CA THR A 13 -23.06 3.70 -12.79
C THR A 13 -23.39 4.30 -11.43
N LEU A 14 -22.94 3.67 -10.34
CA LEU A 14 -23.14 4.16 -8.97
C LEU A 14 -22.52 5.55 -8.75
N SER A 15 -21.40 5.84 -9.42
CA SER A 15 -20.73 7.14 -9.31
C SER A 15 -21.56 8.31 -9.83
N PHE A 16 -22.48 8.11 -10.77
CA PHE A 16 -23.37 9.18 -11.24
C PHE A 16 -24.36 9.65 -10.17
N SER A 17 -24.65 8.81 -9.18
CA SER A 17 -25.48 9.16 -8.02
C SER A 17 -24.66 9.63 -6.82
N GLN A 18 -23.33 9.50 -6.86
CA GLN A 18 -22.44 9.71 -5.71
C GLN A 18 -21.22 10.56 -6.11
N THR A 19 -21.33 11.89 -5.96
CA THR A 19 -20.34 12.86 -6.47
C THR A 19 -18.91 12.60 -5.98
N TYR A 20 -18.72 12.18 -4.73
CA TYR A 20 -17.38 11.87 -4.20
C TYR A 20 -16.76 10.67 -4.92
N LEU A 21 -17.55 9.64 -5.23
CA LEU A 21 -17.09 8.44 -5.94
C LEU A 21 -16.72 8.78 -7.38
N LEU A 22 -17.49 9.67 -8.03
CA LEU A 22 -17.14 10.18 -9.36
C LEU A 22 -15.79 10.90 -9.36
N PHE A 23 -15.53 11.73 -8.35
CA PHE A 23 -14.22 12.37 -8.19
C PHE A 23 -13.09 11.35 -7.92
N ALA A 24 -13.35 10.28 -7.16
CA ALA A 24 -12.37 9.19 -7.00
C ALA A 24 -12.02 8.55 -8.35
N LEU A 25 -13.02 8.27 -9.20
CA LEU A 25 -12.82 7.72 -10.54
C LEU A 25 -12.03 8.65 -11.46
N PHE A 26 -12.35 9.95 -11.48
CA PHE A 26 -11.60 10.92 -12.26
C PHE A 26 -10.16 11.07 -11.78
N SER A 27 -9.95 11.03 -10.47
CA SER A 27 -8.61 11.09 -9.88
C SER A 27 -7.76 9.91 -10.32
N LEU A 28 -8.26 8.67 -10.16
CA LEU A 28 -7.53 7.47 -10.57
C LEU A 28 -7.30 7.40 -12.08
N SER A 29 -8.30 7.80 -12.87
CA SER A 29 -8.18 7.84 -14.33
C SER A 29 -7.10 8.82 -14.78
N ALA A 30 -7.04 10.00 -14.16
CA ALA A 30 -6.00 10.98 -14.42
C ALA A 30 -4.60 10.46 -14.01
N LEU A 31 -4.47 9.76 -12.88
CA LEU A 31 -3.20 9.10 -12.51
C LEU A 31 -2.76 8.08 -13.57
N HIS A 32 -3.67 7.23 -14.02
CA HIS A 32 -3.35 6.22 -15.01
C HIS A 32 -2.96 6.85 -16.36
N LEU A 33 -3.66 7.90 -16.80
CA LEU A 33 -3.27 8.66 -17.99
C LEU A 33 -1.88 9.30 -17.84
N SER A 34 -1.57 9.86 -16.67
CA SER A 34 -0.23 10.37 -16.37
C SER A 34 0.82 9.28 -16.56
N PHE A 35 0.61 8.09 -15.97
CA PHE A 35 1.50 6.94 -16.10
C PHE A 35 1.71 6.51 -17.56
N LEU A 36 0.63 6.42 -18.35
CA LEU A 36 0.73 6.04 -19.77
C LEU A 36 1.54 7.04 -20.58
N HIS A 37 1.40 8.34 -20.31
CA HIS A 37 2.17 9.40 -20.99
C HIS A 37 3.62 9.50 -20.51
N THR A 38 3.91 9.15 -19.26
CA THR A 38 5.30 9.03 -18.76
C THR A 38 6.00 7.80 -19.36
N SER A 39 5.27 6.69 -19.53
CA SER A 39 5.85 5.41 -19.99
C SER A 39 6.04 5.33 -21.50
N SER A 40 5.28 6.10 -22.28
CA SER A 40 5.19 5.89 -23.74
C SER A 40 6.20 6.66 -24.60
N SER A 41 6.87 7.72 -24.13
CA SER A 41 7.87 8.39 -24.97
C SER A 41 8.83 9.36 -24.26
N SER A 42 9.93 9.67 -24.95
CA SER A 42 10.84 10.78 -24.64
C SER A 42 10.34 12.15 -25.14
N ASP A 43 9.14 12.23 -25.73
CA ASP A 43 8.55 13.45 -26.29
C ASP A 43 8.24 14.48 -25.18
N PRO A 44 8.81 15.70 -25.25
CA PRO A 44 8.50 16.78 -24.32
C PRO A 44 7.00 17.08 -24.18
N GLN A 45 6.20 16.92 -25.25
CA GLN A 45 4.75 17.18 -25.19
C GLN A 45 4.01 16.16 -24.30
N GLN A 46 4.41 14.89 -24.35
CA GLN A 46 3.81 13.85 -23.51
C GLN A 46 4.15 14.06 -22.04
N LYS A 47 5.35 14.56 -21.72
CA LYS A 47 5.72 14.91 -20.34
C LYS A 47 4.85 16.03 -19.76
N ILE A 48 4.64 17.11 -20.54
CA ILE A 48 3.74 18.21 -20.14
C ILE A 48 2.31 17.70 -19.92
N LEU A 49 1.83 16.81 -20.78
CA LEU A 49 0.51 16.21 -20.63
C LEU A 49 0.43 15.31 -19.38
N ALA A 50 1.47 14.53 -19.11
CA ALA A 50 1.58 13.72 -17.91
C ALA A 50 1.48 14.59 -16.65
N GLU A 51 2.23 15.70 -16.57
CA GLU A 51 2.18 16.66 -15.45
C GLU A 51 0.78 17.26 -15.26
N ARG A 52 0.10 17.64 -16.36
CA ARG A 52 -1.29 18.13 -16.30
C ARG A 52 -2.24 17.10 -15.70
N TYR A 53 -2.10 15.84 -16.10
CA TYR A 53 -2.90 14.76 -15.54
C TYR A 53 -2.59 14.51 -14.06
N GLN A 54 -1.35 14.70 -13.61
CA GLN A 54 -1.01 14.65 -12.18
C GLN A 54 -1.73 15.75 -11.39
N HIS A 55 -1.72 16.99 -11.89
CA HIS A 55 -2.45 18.08 -11.25
C HIS A 55 -3.96 17.80 -11.17
N LEU A 56 -4.56 17.28 -12.25
CA LEU A 56 -5.97 16.88 -12.25
C LEU A 56 -6.25 15.75 -11.25
N ALA A 57 -5.36 14.76 -11.16
CA ALA A 57 -5.49 13.68 -10.21
C ALA A 57 -5.54 14.19 -8.76
N ILE A 58 -4.63 15.08 -8.39
CA ILE A 58 -4.55 15.69 -7.04
C ILE A 58 -5.78 16.57 -6.77
N LEU A 59 -6.23 17.34 -7.76
CA LEU A 59 -7.42 18.18 -7.66
C LEU A 59 -8.67 17.35 -7.36
N TYR A 60 -8.93 16.31 -8.15
CA TYR A 60 -10.10 15.45 -7.94
C TYR A 60 -9.98 14.61 -6.68
N HIS A 61 -8.78 14.18 -6.30
CA HIS A 61 -8.54 13.51 -5.02
C HIS A 61 -8.93 14.39 -3.83
N THR A 62 -8.53 15.66 -3.86
CA THR A 62 -8.85 16.63 -2.80
C THR A 62 -10.36 16.86 -2.71
N LYS A 63 -11.05 17.01 -3.85
CA LYS A 63 -12.50 17.13 -3.91
C LYS A 63 -13.21 15.87 -3.39
N CYS A 64 -12.73 14.69 -3.80
CA CYS A 64 -13.22 13.40 -3.33
C CYS A 64 -13.16 13.31 -1.80
N ILE A 65 -11.97 13.50 -1.21
CA ILE A 65 -11.80 13.40 0.25
C ILE A 65 -12.69 14.41 0.99
N THR A 66 -12.81 15.64 0.47
CA THR A 66 -13.61 16.69 1.12
C THR A 66 -15.07 16.28 1.27
N LEU A 67 -15.67 15.73 0.20
CA LEU A 67 -17.05 15.25 0.24
C LEU A 67 -17.17 13.93 0.98
N PHE A 68 -16.23 13.00 0.78
CA PHE A 68 -16.25 11.67 1.37
C PHE A 68 -16.24 11.70 2.90
N ARG A 69 -15.56 12.67 3.52
CA ARG A 69 -15.54 12.85 4.99
C ARG A 69 -16.94 13.02 5.58
N HIS A 70 -17.84 13.72 4.89
CA HIS A 70 -19.22 13.90 5.35
C HIS A 70 -20.03 12.60 5.26
N GLU A 71 -19.80 11.81 4.21
CA GLU A 71 -20.50 10.55 3.97
C GLU A 71 -20.13 9.47 4.98
N ILE A 72 -18.84 9.36 5.34
CA ILE A 72 -18.39 8.38 6.34
C ILE A 72 -18.90 8.69 7.76
N GLN A 73 -19.22 9.95 8.07
CA GLN A 73 -19.85 10.33 9.34
C GLN A 73 -21.30 9.84 9.42
N ASN A 74 -21.96 9.68 8.26
CA ASN A 74 -23.34 9.24 8.12
C ASN A 74 -23.41 7.92 7.34
N LEU A 75 -22.52 6.98 7.65
CA LEU A 75 -22.49 5.68 6.98
C LEU A 75 -23.80 4.91 7.25
N SER A 76 -24.43 4.48 6.18
CA SER A 76 -25.74 3.82 6.18
C SER A 76 -25.81 2.74 5.10
N ALA A 77 -26.87 1.94 5.10
CA ALA A 77 -27.07 0.91 4.09
C ALA A 77 -27.06 1.48 2.65
N SER A 78 -27.60 2.68 2.42
CA SER A 78 -27.76 3.27 1.09
C SER A 78 -26.47 3.85 0.49
N ASN A 79 -25.52 4.30 1.30
CA ASN A 79 -24.22 4.82 0.83
C ASN A 79 -23.05 3.84 1.07
N SER A 80 -23.28 2.73 1.79
CA SER A 80 -22.26 1.74 2.15
C SER A 80 -21.41 1.24 0.98
N ALA A 81 -22.03 0.85 -0.13
CA ALA A 81 -21.33 0.33 -1.31
C ALA A 81 -20.42 1.38 -1.95
N ALA A 82 -20.93 2.61 -2.11
CA ALA A 82 -20.17 3.71 -2.66
C ALA A 82 -19.03 4.15 -1.74
N CYS A 83 -19.24 4.11 -0.41
CA CYS A 83 -18.19 4.38 0.56
C CYS A 83 -17.09 3.30 0.53
N ALA A 84 -17.45 2.02 0.43
CA ALA A 84 -16.50 0.91 0.33
C ALA A 84 -15.68 0.98 -0.97
N ALA A 85 -16.32 1.30 -2.10
CA ALA A 85 -15.63 1.52 -3.37
C ALA A 85 -14.67 2.72 -3.29
N CYS A 86 -15.13 3.85 -2.73
CA CYS A 86 -14.31 5.04 -2.55
C CYS A 86 -13.09 4.77 -1.65
N ALA A 87 -13.27 4.06 -0.53
CA ALA A 87 -12.18 3.66 0.35
C ALA A 87 -11.11 2.83 -0.37
N SER A 88 -11.54 1.91 -1.24
CA SER A 88 -10.65 1.10 -2.08
C SER A 88 -9.87 1.96 -3.08
N TYR A 89 -10.50 2.98 -3.66
CA TYR A 89 -9.83 3.92 -4.56
C TYR A 89 -8.83 4.83 -3.86
N LEU A 90 -9.17 5.37 -2.68
CA LEU A 90 -8.26 6.19 -1.90
C LEU A 90 -7.03 5.40 -1.45
N SER A 91 -7.25 4.14 -1.11
CA SER A 91 -6.17 3.18 -0.83
C SER A 91 -5.24 3.04 -2.03
N LEU A 92 -5.77 2.86 -3.24
CA LEU A 92 -4.96 2.78 -4.45
C LEU A 92 -4.23 4.09 -4.80
N PHE A 93 -4.88 5.24 -4.56
CA PHE A 93 -4.28 6.56 -4.82
C PHE A 93 -2.98 6.77 -4.02
N ALA A 94 -2.95 6.31 -2.76
CA ALA A 94 -1.75 6.42 -1.93
C ALA A 94 -0.55 5.73 -2.58
N TRP A 95 -0.76 4.59 -3.23
CA TRP A 95 0.30 3.89 -3.97
C TRP A 95 0.59 4.51 -5.33
N ALA A 96 -0.45 4.93 -6.05
CA ALA A 96 -0.32 5.38 -7.43
C ALA A 96 0.13 6.84 -7.60
N SER A 97 0.20 7.64 -6.53
CA SER A 97 0.52 9.06 -6.63
C SER A 97 1.96 9.31 -7.11
N PRO A 98 2.20 10.35 -7.94
CA PRO A 98 3.53 10.73 -8.38
C PRO A 98 4.39 11.14 -7.18
N GLY A 99 5.60 10.59 -7.09
CA GLY A 99 6.46 10.82 -5.94
C GLY A 99 6.15 9.95 -4.73
N ALA A 100 5.17 9.04 -4.77
CA ALA A 100 5.13 7.93 -3.81
C ALA A 100 6.25 6.94 -4.14
N ARG A 101 7.51 7.30 -3.86
CA ARG A 101 8.59 6.30 -3.80
C ARG A 101 8.15 5.28 -2.76
N GLY A 102 8.40 3.99 -2.97
CA GLY A 102 8.01 2.98 -1.97
C GLY A 102 8.47 3.38 -0.57
N ALA A 103 9.65 4.01 -0.49
CA ALA A 103 10.20 4.68 0.69
C ALA A 103 9.30 5.77 1.29
N ASP A 104 8.81 6.74 0.51
CA ASP A 104 8.01 7.87 0.99
C ASP A 104 6.67 7.44 1.58
N LEU A 105 6.21 6.22 1.27
CA LEU A 105 5.09 5.62 1.97
C LEU A 105 5.51 5.31 3.40
N PHE A 106 6.53 4.48 3.60
CA PHE A 106 6.92 3.92 4.91
C PHE A 106 7.70 4.90 5.79
N PHE A 107 8.48 5.78 5.18
CA PHE A 107 9.39 6.71 5.82
C PHE A 107 9.04 8.11 5.34
N LEU A 108 8.12 8.75 6.06
CA LEU A 108 7.82 10.16 5.81
C LEU A 108 9.11 10.94 6.05
N SER A 109 9.64 11.54 4.99
CA SER A 109 10.77 12.45 5.11
C SER A 109 10.32 13.69 5.87
N ASP A 110 11.03 14.08 6.91
CA ASP A 110 10.91 15.42 7.46
C ASP A 110 11.36 16.40 6.37
N THR A 111 10.41 17.05 5.68
CA THR A 111 10.72 18.09 4.69
C THR A 111 11.23 19.39 5.34
N SER A 112 12.01 19.29 6.42
CA SER A 112 12.67 20.41 7.08
C SER A 112 14.17 20.50 6.77
N SER A 113 14.76 19.53 6.05
CA SER A 113 16.20 19.48 5.78
C SER A 113 16.59 19.49 4.30
N GLU A 114 15.89 20.26 3.46
CA GLU A 114 16.55 20.82 2.26
C GLU A 114 17.00 22.25 2.57
N SER A 115 18.27 22.35 2.95
CA SER A 115 19.04 23.57 3.05
C SER A 115 19.02 24.33 1.72
N SER A 116 18.16 25.33 1.60
CA SER A 116 18.43 26.46 0.72
C SER A 116 19.26 27.48 1.50
N SER A 117 20.58 27.44 1.31
CA SER A 117 21.48 28.47 1.83
C SER A 117 21.08 29.85 1.27
N PRO A 118 20.92 30.88 2.12
CA PRO A 118 20.62 32.23 1.68
C PRO A 118 21.93 32.99 1.46
N ALA A 119 22.49 32.93 0.25
CA ALA A 119 23.54 33.86 -0.13
C ALA A 119 23.59 34.08 -1.65
N LEU A 120 23.54 35.37 -2.01
CA LEU A 120 23.82 35.99 -3.31
C LEU A 120 22.64 36.27 -4.23
N LEU A 121 21.87 37.31 -3.90
CA LEU A 121 21.48 38.34 -4.87
C LEU A 121 21.32 39.69 -4.13
N LEU A 122 22.45 40.37 -3.91
CA LEU A 122 22.48 41.82 -3.78
C LEU A 122 22.32 42.43 -5.19
N ASP A 123 21.63 43.58 -5.24
CA ASP A 123 21.41 44.50 -6.36
C ASP A 123 20.41 44.09 -7.46
N ARG A 124 19.18 44.62 -7.34
CA ARG A 124 18.71 45.71 -8.23
C ARG A 124 17.36 46.31 -7.79
N HIS A 125 17.30 47.64 -7.87
CA HIS A 125 16.18 48.54 -7.55
C HIS A 125 14.92 48.34 -8.45
N PRO A 126 13.76 48.93 -8.08
CA PRO A 126 12.45 48.56 -8.58
C PRO A 126 12.02 49.37 -9.81
N THR A 127 11.46 48.68 -10.81
CA THR A 127 10.52 49.28 -11.77
C THR A 127 9.38 48.30 -12.04
N ALA A 128 8.16 48.84 -11.94
CA ALA A 128 6.91 48.12 -12.02
C ALA A 128 6.71 47.39 -13.35
N THR A 129 6.18 46.17 -13.27
CA THR A 129 5.25 45.59 -14.26
C THR A 129 4.52 44.42 -13.60
N VAL A 130 3.23 44.60 -13.36
CA VAL A 130 2.33 43.53 -12.89
C VAL A 130 2.26 42.47 -13.97
N SER A 131 2.63 41.23 -13.63
CA SER A 131 2.38 40.07 -14.49
C SER A 131 1.93 38.86 -13.66
N HIS A 132 0.89 38.21 -14.18
CA HIS A 132 0.18 37.07 -13.64
C HIS A 132 1.11 35.93 -13.18
N THR A 133 1.51 35.90 -11.91
CA THR A 133 2.20 34.73 -11.31
C THR A 133 2.01 34.54 -9.80
N ASP A 134 0.99 35.15 -9.18
CA ASP A 134 0.80 35.10 -7.71
C ASP A 134 -0.21 34.05 -7.20
N LEU A 135 -0.54 33.02 -8.00
CA LEU A 135 -1.42 31.93 -7.53
C LEU A 135 -0.69 30.62 -7.19
N ALA A 136 0.62 30.55 -7.40
CA ALA A 136 1.42 29.34 -7.15
C ALA A 136 2.20 29.37 -5.83
N SER A 137 2.27 30.50 -5.14
CA SER A 137 3.11 30.70 -3.95
C SER A 137 2.40 30.56 -2.60
N GLU A 138 1.08 30.37 -2.57
CA GLU A 138 0.29 30.36 -1.32
C GLU A 138 -0.01 28.97 -0.72
N PHE A 139 0.46 27.88 -1.32
CA PHE A 139 0.22 26.52 -0.81
C PHE A 139 1.49 25.82 -0.31
N GLN A 140 2.30 26.52 0.50
CA GLN A 140 3.28 25.83 1.34
C GLN A 140 2.59 25.33 2.61
N PHE A 141 1.78 24.28 2.45
CA PHE A 141 1.23 23.53 3.58
C PHE A 141 2.38 22.78 4.25
N ASN A 142 2.71 23.14 5.50
CA ASN A 142 3.35 22.24 6.45
C ASN A 142 2.42 21.03 6.63
N LYS A 143 2.59 20.00 5.80
CA LYS A 143 1.81 18.77 5.86
C LYS A 143 2.56 17.80 6.75
N THR A 144 2.05 17.58 7.96
CA THR A 144 2.22 16.28 8.60
C THR A 144 1.58 15.24 7.66
N ALA A 145 2.40 14.60 6.85
CA ALA A 145 1.92 13.55 5.96
C ALA A 145 1.32 12.44 6.83
N VAL A 146 0.15 11.93 6.47
CA VAL A 146 -0.46 10.82 7.20
C VAL A 146 0.27 9.54 6.75
N PRO A 147 0.84 8.76 7.68
CA PRO A 147 1.46 7.49 7.33
C PRO A 147 0.51 6.61 6.51
N TRP A 148 1.02 6.10 5.40
CA TRP A 148 0.26 5.33 4.42
C TRP A 148 -0.55 4.17 5.02
N TYR A 149 0.00 3.46 6.01
CA TYR A 149 -0.68 2.34 6.67
C TYR A 149 -1.92 2.82 7.45
N LYS A 150 -1.93 4.06 7.97
CA LYS A 150 -3.12 4.67 8.60
C LYS A 150 -4.20 4.94 7.56
N ILE A 151 -3.83 5.30 6.32
CA ILE A 151 -4.79 5.45 5.20
C ILE A 151 -5.40 4.10 4.83
N GLN A 152 -4.57 3.05 4.68
CA GLN A 152 -5.02 1.70 4.36
C GLN A 152 -5.91 1.12 5.46
N ARG A 153 -5.53 1.26 6.73
CA ARG A 153 -6.34 0.83 7.89
C ARG A 153 -7.65 1.61 8.00
N GLY A 154 -7.63 2.92 7.76
CA GLY A 154 -8.85 3.74 7.74
C GLY A 154 -9.81 3.29 6.64
N GLY A 155 -9.29 3.03 5.44
CA GLY A 155 -10.06 2.48 4.33
C GLY A 155 -10.64 1.09 4.65
N HIS A 156 -9.81 0.20 5.18
CA HIS A 156 -10.22 -1.13 5.62
C HIS A 156 -11.32 -1.07 6.69
N HIS A 157 -11.20 -0.18 7.68
CA HIS A 157 -12.21 0.01 8.72
C HIS A 157 -13.57 0.45 8.16
N ILE A 158 -13.57 1.31 7.13
CA ILE A 158 -14.79 1.71 6.43
C ILE A 158 -15.41 0.50 5.73
N VAL A 159 -14.61 -0.29 5.01
CA VAL A 159 -15.06 -1.52 4.33
C VAL A 159 -15.65 -2.50 5.35
N SER A 160 -14.98 -2.74 6.47
CA SER A 160 -15.42 -3.65 7.53
C SER A 160 -16.72 -3.20 8.18
N LYS A 161 -16.91 -1.90 8.43
CA LYS A 161 -18.20 -1.37 8.92
C LYS A 161 -19.33 -1.49 7.89
N ALA A 162 -19.01 -1.31 6.61
CA ALA A 162 -19.96 -1.43 5.51
C ALA A 162 -20.28 -2.90 5.15
N TYR A 163 -19.45 -3.84 5.58
CA TYR A 163 -19.44 -5.21 5.08
C TYR A 163 -20.80 -5.89 5.15
N ALA A 164 -21.50 -5.82 6.28
CA ALA A 164 -22.80 -6.48 6.47
C ALA A 164 -23.87 -5.99 5.49
N TRP A 165 -23.87 -4.70 5.14
CA TRP A 165 -24.80 -4.14 4.16
C TRP A 165 -24.37 -4.48 2.73
N VAL A 166 -23.09 -4.34 2.42
CA VAL A 166 -22.58 -4.52 1.05
C VAL A 166 -22.63 -6.00 0.63
N SER A 167 -22.22 -6.92 1.52
CA SER A 167 -22.27 -8.37 1.26
C SER A 167 -23.69 -8.92 1.08
N ALA A 168 -24.69 -8.26 1.65
CA ALA A 168 -26.10 -8.60 1.48
C ALA A 168 -26.77 -7.92 0.27
N SER A 169 -26.02 -7.14 -0.51
CA SER A 169 -26.52 -6.35 -1.63
C SER A 169 -26.00 -6.84 -2.98
N GLU A 170 -26.49 -6.25 -4.08
CA GLU A 170 -25.95 -6.50 -5.43
C GLU A 170 -24.45 -6.15 -5.56
N TYR A 171 -23.91 -5.33 -4.65
CA TYR A 171 -22.52 -4.87 -4.63
C TYR A 171 -21.54 -5.77 -3.86
N HIS A 172 -21.96 -6.98 -3.46
CA HIS A 172 -21.15 -7.92 -2.67
C HIS A 172 -19.71 -8.14 -3.23
N ASP A 173 -19.54 -8.17 -4.55
CA ASP A 173 -18.25 -8.29 -5.23
C ASP A 173 -17.20 -7.23 -4.81
N ILE A 174 -17.61 -6.07 -4.27
CA ILE A 174 -16.69 -5.04 -3.75
C ILE A 174 -15.96 -5.55 -2.50
N VAL A 175 -16.65 -6.30 -1.65
CA VAL A 175 -16.16 -6.71 -0.32
C VAL A 175 -15.81 -8.18 -0.24
N ASP A 176 -16.31 -9.00 -1.16
CA ASP A 176 -16.04 -10.43 -1.24
C ASP A 176 -14.56 -10.80 -1.22
N PRO A 177 -13.65 -10.09 -1.92
CA PRO A 177 -12.23 -10.40 -1.81
C PRO A 177 -11.69 -10.29 -0.38
N TRP A 178 -12.22 -9.36 0.41
CA TRP A 178 -11.87 -9.15 1.82
C TRP A 178 -12.46 -10.22 2.73
N ARG A 179 -13.52 -10.94 2.32
CA ARG A 179 -14.02 -12.11 3.07
C ARG A 179 -12.94 -13.17 3.24
N THR A 180 -12.10 -13.35 2.22
CA THR A 180 -11.02 -14.33 2.25
C THR A 180 -9.92 -13.89 3.21
N ILE A 181 -9.74 -12.58 3.39
CA ILE A 181 -8.87 -11.95 4.38
C ILE A 181 -9.60 -11.95 5.73
N ASN A 182 -9.79 -13.14 6.31
CA ASN A 182 -10.45 -13.31 7.59
C ASN A 182 -9.44 -13.26 8.73
N TYR A 183 -9.40 -12.13 9.44
CA TYR A 183 -8.56 -11.91 10.63
C TYR A 183 -8.71 -13.00 11.70
N ASP A 184 -9.91 -13.56 11.88
CA ASP A 184 -10.14 -14.62 12.88
C ASP A 184 -9.38 -15.92 12.53
N HIS A 185 -9.10 -16.20 11.25
CA HIS A 185 -8.31 -17.38 10.87
C HIS A 185 -6.82 -17.24 11.20
N ILE A 186 -6.28 -16.02 11.15
CA ILE A 186 -4.86 -15.76 11.42
C ILE A 186 -4.59 -15.91 12.93
N TYR A 187 -5.52 -15.46 13.79
CA TYR A 187 -5.28 -15.32 15.22
C TYR A 187 -6.01 -16.30 16.14
N ARG A 188 -7.17 -16.85 15.75
CA ARG A 188 -7.98 -17.71 16.64
C ARG A 188 -7.84 -19.21 16.40
N ASN A 189 -7.32 -19.64 15.25
CA ASN A 189 -7.29 -21.06 14.92
C ASN A 189 -6.00 -21.48 14.18
N PRO A 190 -4.85 -21.55 14.88
CA PRO A 190 -3.58 -22.01 14.29
C PRO A 190 -3.64 -23.44 13.73
N SER A 191 -4.65 -24.21 14.15
CA SER A 191 -4.91 -25.57 13.70
C SER A 191 -5.56 -25.65 12.30
N TYR A 192 -6.14 -24.55 11.80
CA TYR A 192 -6.75 -24.51 10.47
C TYR A 192 -5.68 -24.31 9.40
N ARG A 193 -4.81 -25.32 9.25
CA ARG A 193 -3.83 -25.38 8.17
C ARG A 193 -4.59 -25.56 6.86
N HIS A 194 -4.84 -24.48 6.14
CA HIS A 194 -4.78 -24.62 4.69
C HIS A 194 -3.40 -25.18 4.38
N GLU A 195 -3.32 -26.21 3.54
CA GLU A 195 -2.03 -26.68 3.04
C GLU A 195 -1.27 -25.45 2.51
N SER A 196 -0.14 -25.12 3.15
CA SER A 196 0.68 -24.01 2.71
C SER A 196 1.13 -24.31 1.29
N ILE A 197 0.78 -23.43 0.35
CA ILE A 197 1.20 -23.56 -1.04
C ILE A 197 2.37 -22.62 -1.37
N ILE A 198 2.95 -22.02 -0.33
CA ILE A 198 4.18 -21.24 -0.42
C ILE A 198 5.30 -22.17 -0.90
N SER A 199 6.22 -21.66 -1.71
CA SER A 199 7.36 -22.47 -2.16
C SER A 199 8.22 -22.88 -0.96
N PRO A 200 8.85 -24.08 -0.97
CA PRO A 200 9.72 -24.49 0.13
C PRO A 200 10.84 -23.47 0.40
N SER A 201 11.43 -22.89 -0.66
CA SER A 201 12.46 -21.86 -0.54
C SER A 201 11.97 -20.59 0.15
N ASP A 202 10.73 -20.16 -0.11
CA ASP A 202 10.16 -18.98 0.56
C ASP A 202 9.86 -19.29 2.03
N ALA A 203 9.36 -20.50 2.32
CA ALA A 203 9.10 -20.93 3.69
C ALA A 203 10.39 -20.97 4.54
N GLU A 204 11.46 -21.56 4.00
CA GLU A 204 12.78 -21.58 4.62
C GLU A 204 13.33 -20.17 4.84
N SER A 205 13.15 -19.27 3.86
CA SER A 205 13.61 -17.87 3.99
C SER A 205 12.85 -17.12 5.08
N LEU A 206 11.53 -17.30 5.18
CA LEU A 206 10.71 -16.67 6.22
C LEU A 206 11.06 -17.22 7.61
N GLU A 207 11.30 -18.53 7.74
CA GLU A 207 11.76 -19.14 9.00
C GLU A 207 13.16 -18.61 9.39
N PHE A 208 14.07 -18.46 8.42
CA PHE A 208 15.37 -17.86 8.66
C PHE A 208 15.26 -16.40 9.14
N ILE A 209 14.32 -15.61 8.61
CA ILE A 209 14.08 -14.22 9.05
C ILE A 209 13.71 -14.17 10.54
N ALA A 210 13.00 -15.16 11.09
CA ALA A 210 12.65 -15.19 12.52
C ALA A 210 13.88 -15.21 13.44
N SER A 211 15.03 -15.70 12.96
CA SER A 211 16.28 -15.68 13.73
C SER A 211 16.77 -14.26 14.05
N CYS A 212 16.32 -13.25 13.30
CA CYS A 212 16.70 -11.83 13.43
C CYS A 212 16.42 -11.23 14.82
N TRP A 213 15.41 -11.72 15.52
CA TRP A 213 15.08 -11.31 16.90
C TRP A 213 15.21 -12.45 17.91
N ALA A 214 15.74 -13.60 17.49
CA ALA A 214 16.08 -14.71 18.37
C ALA A 214 17.58 -14.80 18.68
N ASP A 215 18.45 -14.22 17.84
CA ASP A 215 19.89 -14.20 18.05
C ASP A 215 20.31 -13.03 18.96
N PRO A 216 20.93 -13.28 20.13
CA PRO A 216 21.44 -12.21 20.98
C PRO A 216 22.51 -11.36 20.29
N SER A 217 23.26 -11.90 19.33
CA SER A 217 24.37 -11.19 18.67
C SER A 217 23.95 -10.00 17.81
N SER A 218 22.67 -9.92 17.42
CA SER A 218 22.11 -8.71 16.79
C SER A 218 22.00 -7.52 17.76
N THR A 219 22.18 -7.76 19.07
CA THR A 219 22.02 -6.77 20.17
C THR A 219 23.31 -6.44 20.91
N ILE A 220 24.45 -7.03 20.52
CA ILE A 220 25.72 -6.92 21.25
C ILE A 220 26.59 -5.82 20.62
N ASP A 221 26.33 -4.55 20.95
CA ASP A 221 27.34 -3.68 21.58
C ASP A 221 26.84 -2.26 21.89
N SER A 222 26.98 -1.90 23.17
CA SER A 222 27.01 -0.56 23.80
C SER A 222 25.78 0.37 23.75
N ASP A 223 24.64 -0.10 24.23
CA ASP A 223 23.94 0.56 25.34
C ASP A 223 22.79 -0.35 25.79
N SER A 224 22.54 -0.43 27.08
CA SER A 224 21.47 -1.23 27.69
C SER A 224 20.03 -0.78 27.31
N SER A 225 19.85 -0.07 26.20
CA SER A 225 18.57 0.49 25.73
C SER A 225 17.98 -0.13 24.45
N GLU A 226 18.62 -1.13 23.84
CA GLU A 226 18.16 -1.78 22.58
C GLU A 226 17.73 -3.25 22.73
N LEU A 227 17.43 -3.71 23.95
CA LEU A 227 16.76 -5.00 24.12
C LEU A 227 15.29 -4.86 23.75
N LEU A 228 14.84 -5.62 22.75
CA LEU A 228 13.43 -5.72 22.37
C LEU A 228 12.61 -6.17 23.58
N SER A 229 11.49 -5.49 23.83
CA SER A 229 10.55 -5.93 24.87
C SER A 229 9.80 -7.19 24.42
N GLU A 230 9.16 -7.90 25.36
CA GLU A 230 8.29 -9.04 25.03
C GLU A 230 7.19 -8.62 24.05
N GLU A 231 6.61 -7.42 24.23
CA GLU A 231 5.62 -6.85 23.32
C GLU A 231 6.18 -6.60 21.90
N ASP A 232 7.46 -6.20 21.78
CA ASP A 232 8.11 -6.03 20.48
C ASP A 232 8.29 -7.38 19.77
N ILE A 233 8.73 -8.40 20.51
CA ILE A 233 8.94 -9.75 19.96
C ILE A 233 7.61 -10.35 19.49
N ASP A 234 6.56 -10.23 20.31
CA ASP A 234 5.21 -10.68 19.95
C ASP A 234 4.72 -9.97 18.69
N ALA A 235 4.93 -8.65 18.58
CA ALA A 235 4.54 -7.88 17.40
C ALA A 235 5.31 -8.30 16.13
N LEU A 236 6.60 -8.65 16.25
CA LEU A 236 7.41 -9.15 15.13
C LEU A 236 6.94 -10.53 14.68
N GLU A 237 6.71 -11.46 15.61
CA GLU A 237 6.19 -12.81 15.34
C GLU A 237 4.81 -12.73 14.68
N GLU A 238 3.91 -11.92 15.22
CA GLU A 238 2.58 -11.69 14.67
C GLU A 238 2.67 -11.15 13.25
N THR A 239 3.56 -10.18 13.01
CA THR A 239 3.78 -9.61 11.68
C THR A 239 4.37 -10.62 10.71
N LEU A 240 5.30 -11.46 11.14
CA LEU A 240 5.85 -12.54 10.32
C LEU A 240 4.75 -13.52 9.89
N GLN A 241 3.84 -13.87 10.80
CA GLN A 241 2.69 -14.72 10.48
C GLN A 241 1.77 -14.07 9.43
N THR A 242 1.56 -12.75 9.49
CA THR A 242 0.81 -12.05 8.43
C THR A 242 1.54 -12.05 7.08
N LEU A 243 2.89 -12.04 7.07
CA LEU A 243 3.67 -12.20 5.83
C LEU A 243 3.48 -13.58 5.24
N HIS A 244 3.61 -14.65 6.04
CA HIS A 244 3.34 -16.03 5.59
C HIS A 244 1.96 -16.12 4.94
N TYR A 245 0.94 -15.54 5.58
CA TYR A 245 -0.41 -15.51 5.05
C TYR A 245 -0.48 -14.83 3.68
N VAL A 246 0.15 -13.66 3.52
CA VAL A 246 0.12 -12.90 2.26
C VAL A 246 0.92 -13.59 1.15
N PHE A 247 2.06 -14.22 1.46
CA PHE A 247 2.77 -15.07 0.50
C PHE A 247 1.89 -16.21 -0.01
N ASN A 248 1.11 -16.84 0.87
CA ASN A 248 0.15 -17.86 0.49
C ASN A 248 -0.97 -17.30 -0.41
N LEU A 249 -1.50 -16.11 -0.11
CA LEU A 249 -2.49 -15.44 -0.97
C LEU A 249 -1.94 -15.14 -2.36
N LEU A 250 -0.70 -14.66 -2.44
CA LEU A 250 -0.05 -14.35 -3.71
C LEU A 250 0.18 -15.64 -4.52
N ALA A 251 0.64 -16.72 -3.87
CA ALA A 251 0.78 -18.02 -4.50
C ALA A 251 -0.56 -18.55 -5.04
N LEU A 252 -1.67 -18.34 -4.32
CA LEU A 252 -3.02 -18.73 -4.76
C LEU A 252 -3.44 -17.92 -5.99
N SER A 253 -3.14 -16.61 -6.01
CA SER A 253 -3.48 -15.73 -7.13
C SER A 253 -2.77 -16.12 -8.44
N ASN A 254 -1.60 -16.74 -8.33
CA ASN A 254 -0.78 -17.18 -9.47
C ASN A 254 -1.13 -18.59 -9.98
N LYS A 255 -1.98 -19.36 -9.29
CA LYS A 255 -2.37 -20.70 -9.76
C LYS A 255 -3.22 -20.60 -11.04
N PRO A 256 -2.87 -21.35 -12.10
CA PRO A 256 -3.70 -21.38 -13.31
C PRO A 256 -5.08 -21.92 -12.97
N LYS A 257 -6.13 -21.35 -13.60
CA LYS A 257 -7.50 -21.82 -13.47
C LYS A 257 -7.56 -23.31 -13.83
N SER A 258 -7.72 -24.18 -12.85
CA SER A 258 -8.07 -25.58 -13.15
C SER A 258 -9.44 -25.59 -13.85
N ALA A 259 -9.54 -26.35 -14.93
CA ALA A 259 -10.82 -26.58 -15.60
C ALA A 259 -11.85 -27.11 -14.59
N PRO A 260 -13.14 -26.78 -14.72
CA PRO A 260 -14.14 -27.27 -13.78
C PRO A 260 -14.15 -28.80 -13.80
N SER A 261 -13.75 -29.41 -12.69
CA SER A 261 -13.91 -30.84 -12.49
C SER A 261 -15.41 -31.14 -12.52
N SER A 262 -15.81 -31.94 -13.49
CA SER A 262 -17.14 -32.54 -13.59
C SER A 262 -17.37 -33.51 -12.42
N SER A 263 -17.68 -32.99 -11.25
CA SER A 263 -18.22 -33.78 -10.14
C SER A 263 -19.29 -32.97 -9.44
N ILE A 264 -20.53 -33.38 -9.66
CA ILE A 264 -21.73 -32.91 -8.97
C ILE A 264 -21.63 -33.39 -7.51
N SER A 265 -21.40 -32.50 -6.55
CA SER A 265 -22.10 -32.47 -5.26
C SER A 265 -21.61 -31.30 -4.41
N GLU A 266 -22.58 -30.58 -3.85
CA GLU A 266 -22.47 -29.50 -2.87
C GLU A 266 -21.92 -28.18 -3.43
N THR A 267 -22.64 -27.09 -3.15
CA THR A 267 -22.27 -25.72 -3.49
C THR A 267 -21.49 -25.09 -2.35
N PRO A 268 -20.14 -25.03 -2.39
CA PRO A 268 -19.43 -23.90 -1.85
C PRO A 268 -19.44 -22.79 -2.91
N LEU A 269 -19.66 -21.54 -2.49
CA LEU A 269 -19.42 -20.37 -3.33
C LEU A 269 -18.11 -20.56 -4.12
N PRO A 270 -18.06 -20.19 -5.41
CA PRO A 270 -16.82 -20.29 -6.19
C PRO A 270 -15.71 -19.60 -5.39
N PRO A 271 -14.51 -20.21 -5.28
CA PRO A 271 -13.42 -19.62 -4.51
C PRO A 271 -13.20 -18.21 -5.04
N THR A 272 -13.45 -17.21 -4.20
CA THR A 272 -13.29 -15.81 -4.54
C THR A 272 -11.85 -15.64 -5.01
N GLN A 273 -11.65 -15.41 -6.31
CA GLN A 273 -10.31 -15.26 -6.88
C GLN A 273 -9.67 -14.02 -6.26
N ILE A 274 -8.66 -14.22 -5.42
CA ILE A 274 -7.88 -13.12 -4.86
C ILE A 274 -6.96 -12.60 -5.96
N SER A 275 -7.10 -11.33 -6.32
CA SER A 275 -6.15 -10.70 -7.26
C SER A 275 -4.81 -10.45 -6.57
N ALA A 276 -3.72 -10.48 -7.34
CA ALA A 276 -2.38 -10.13 -6.84
C ALA A 276 -2.36 -8.74 -6.19
N SER A 277 -3.19 -7.80 -6.66
CA SER A 277 -3.35 -6.47 -6.05
C SER A 277 -3.90 -6.52 -4.64
N ILE A 278 -4.91 -7.36 -4.40
CA ILE A 278 -5.53 -7.50 -3.08
C ILE A 278 -4.59 -8.24 -2.15
N ALA A 279 -3.89 -9.27 -2.64
CA ALA A 279 -2.84 -9.94 -1.88
C ALA A 279 -1.75 -8.95 -1.44
N ALA A 280 -1.16 -8.20 -2.38
CA ALA A 280 -0.11 -7.22 -2.09
C ALA A 280 -0.56 -6.14 -1.10
N LEU A 281 -1.76 -5.55 -1.29
CA LEU A 281 -2.26 -4.50 -0.41
C LEU A 281 -2.75 -5.02 0.95
N SER A 282 -3.17 -6.28 1.04
CA SER A 282 -3.78 -6.82 2.27
C SER A 282 -2.84 -6.78 3.46
N TRP A 283 -1.54 -7.06 3.28
CA TRP A 283 -0.56 -7.09 4.39
C TRP A 283 -0.62 -5.84 5.26
N THR A 284 -0.80 -4.71 4.60
CA THR A 284 -0.80 -3.36 5.17
C THR A 284 -1.97 -3.09 6.10
N THR A 285 -3.03 -3.88 5.95
CA THR A 285 -4.24 -3.87 6.77
C THR A 285 -4.18 -4.88 7.92
N LEU A 286 -3.19 -5.77 7.93
CA LEU A 286 -3.02 -6.87 8.89
C LEU A 286 -2.00 -6.57 10.00
N LEU A 287 -1.21 -5.50 9.86
CA LEU A 287 -0.11 -5.22 10.78
C LEU A 287 -0.62 -5.01 12.23
N PRO A 288 0.11 -5.46 13.26
CA PRO A 288 -0.12 -5.07 14.65
C PRO A 288 0.11 -3.56 14.87
N SER A 289 -0.53 -2.97 15.87
CA SER A 289 -0.29 -1.55 16.22
C SER A 289 1.15 -1.32 16.69
N ARG A 290 1.66 -2.20 17.56
CA ARG A 290 3.03 -2.11 18.06
C ARG A 290 4.08 -2.18 16.94
N PHE A 291 3.90 -3.07 15.97
CA PHE A 291 4.78 -3.14 14.80
C PHE A 291 4.82 -1.82 14.02
N CYS A 292 3.67 -1.14 13.86
CA CYS A 292 3.64 0.17 13.23
C CYS A 292 4.42 1.23 14.00
N ASP A 293 4.34 1.22 15.34
CA ASP A 293 5.13 2.12 16.18
C ASP A 293 6.64 1.82 16.01
N MET A 294 7.02 0.54 15.96
CA MET A 294 8.40 0.10 15.69
C MET A 294 8.91 0.59 14.32
N VAL A 295 8.06 0.58 13.29
CA VAL A 295 8.39 1.14 11.97
C VAL A 295 8.55 2.66 12.04
N GLU A 296 7.68 3.36 12.76
CA GLU A 296 7.74 4.82 12.92
C GLU A 296 9.04 5.26 13.61
N ILE A 297 9.54 4.48 14.58
CA ILE A 297 10.82 4.74 15.28
C ILE A 297 12.03 4.02 14.67
N ARG A 298 11.86 3.36 13.51
CA ARG A 298 12.93 2.69 12.73
C ARG A 298 13.67 1.57 13.47
N ILE A 299 12.94 0.74 14.25
CA ILE A 299 13.55 -0.46 14.84
C ILE A 299 14.09 -1.37 13.73
N PRO A 300 15.37 -1.78 13.77
CA PRO A 300 16.00 -2.55 12.70
C PRO A 300 15.26 -3.83 12.31
N GLN A 301 14.80 -4.62 13.28
CA GLN A 301 14.08 -5.86 13.04
C GLN A 301 12.74 -5.61 12.32
N ALA A 302 12.07 -4.48 12.62
CA ALA A 302 10.89 -4.08 11.89
C ALA A 302 11.22 -3.71 10.43
N MET A 303 12.37 -3.03 10.20
CA MET A 303 12.84 -2.73 8.84
C MET A 303 13.15 -4.00 8.03
N ILE A 304 13.65 -5.06 8.67
CA ILE A 304 13.83 -6.38 8.02
C ILE A 304 12.50 -6.93 7.51
N LEU A 305 11.42 -6.85 8.30
CA LEU A 305 10.10 -7.29 7.84
C LEU A 305 9.53 -6.40 6.72
N ILE A 306 9.85 -5.10 6.71
CA ILE A 306 9.56 -4.24 5.54
C ILE A 306 10.34 -4.70 4.29
N ALA A 307 11.61 -5.10 4.42
CA ALA A 307 12.38 -5.65 3.31
C ALA A 307 11.76 -6.95 2.78
N VAL A 308 11.26 -7.83 3.64
CA VAL A 308 10.53 -9.04 3.23
C VAL A 308 9.27 -8.68 2.45
N TYR A 309 8.53 -7.64 2.85
CA TYR A 309 7.39 -7.16 2.08
C TYR A 309 7.76 -6.63 0.68
N CYS A 310 8.97 -6.10 0.48
CA CYS A 310 9.45 -5.73 -0.86
C CYS A 310 9.45 -6.92 -1.83
N VAL A 311 9.64 -8.15 -1.35
CA VAL A 311 9.54 -9.37 -2.18
C VAL A 311 8.11 -9.55 -2.72
N ILE A 312 7.10 -9.34 -1.87
CA ILE A 312 5.68 -9.39 -2.28
C ILE A 312 5.40 -8.31 -3.33
N LEU A 313 5.87 -7.08 -3.11
CA LEU A 313 5.74 -5.99 -4.07
C LEU A 313 6.40 -6.32 -5.41
N LYS A 314 7.62 -6.88 -5.38
CA LYS A 314 8.34 -7.26 -6.60
C LYS A 314 7.61 -8.33 -7.40
N ARG A 315 7.03 -9.31 -6.72
CA ARG A 315 6.25 -10.37 -7.39
C ARG A 315 4.90 -9.88 -7.93
N ALA A 316 4.45 -8.69 -7.50
CA ALA A 316 3.25 -8.03 -7.99
C ALA A 316 3.56 -6.85 -8.96
N GLU A 317 4.79 -6.76 -9.48
CA GLU A 317 5.29 -5.61 -10.25
C GLU A 317 4.57 -5.39 -11.60
N ASP A 318 3.84 -6.39 -12.10
CA ASP A 318 2.98 -6.25 -13.29
C ASP A 318 1.89 -5.17 -13.10
N LEU A 319 1.58 -4.81 -11.86
CA LEU A 319 0.69 -3.71 -11.53
C LEU A 319 1.42 -2.39 -11.75
N TRP A 320 0.92 -1.55 -12.66
CA TRP A 320 1.55 -0.28 -13.05
C TRP A 320 1.87 0.65 -11.86
N TRP A 321 1.03 0.60 -10.83
CA TRP A 321 1.17 1.40 -9.61
C TRP A 321 2.03 0.73 -8.53
N ILE A 322 2.56 -0.48 -8.75
CA ILE A 322 3.59 -1.12 -7.90
C ILE A 322 4.98 -1.03 -8.53
N LYS A 323 5.05 -0.95 -9.86
CA LYS A 323 6.30 -0.96 -10.63
C LYS A 323 7.38 -0.04 -10.04
N GLY A 324 8.57 -0.59 -9.80
CA GLY A 324 9.73 0.12 -9.24
C GLY A 324 9.65 0.48 -7.74
N LYS A 325 8.55 0.16 -7.04
CA LYS A 325 8.40 0.52 -5.61
C LYS A 325 9.16 -0.41 -4.69
N ALA A 326 9.30 -1.69 -5.04
CA ALA A 326 10.04 -2.65 -4.23
C ALA A 326 11.52 -2.24 -4.09
N GLU A 327 12.15 -1.87 -5.20
CA GLU A 327 13.54 -1.42 -5.28
C GLU A 327 13.76 -0.14 -4.48
N SER A 328 12.83 0.81 -4.64
CA SER A 328 12.85 2.08 -3.93
C SER A 328 12.69 1.89 -2.42
N LEU A 329 11.74 1.07 -1.98
CA LEU A 329 11.51 0.81 -0.55
C LEU A 329 12.68 0.03 0.06
N LEU A 330 13.17 -1.01 -0.62
CA LEU A 330 14.32 -1.78 -0.16
C LEU A 330 15.58 -0.91 -0.06
N GLY A 331 15.79 0.00 -1.02
CA GLY A 331 16.88 0.95 -0.98
C GLY A 331 16.84 1.86 0.26
N ALA A 332 15.64 2.33 0.64
CA ALA A 332 15.48 3.13 1.85
C ALA A 332 15.62 2.30 3.14
N VAL A 333 15.06 1.09 3.19
CA VAL A 333 15.27 0.17 4.32
C VAL A 333 16.77 -0.05 4.57
N ARG A 334 17.55 -0.28 3.52
CA ARG A 334 19.00 -0.45 3.61
C ARG A 334 19.72 0.83 4.07
N HIS A 335 19.19 2.00 3.73
CA HIS A 335 19.73 3.26 4.21
C HIS A 335 19.49 3.44 5.72
N GLU A 336 18.28 3.14 6.19
CA GLU A 336 17.90 3.21 7.61
C GLU A 336 18.66 2.20 8.48
N LEU A 337 18.89 0.98 7.97
CA LEU A 337 19.64 -0.07 8.67
C LEU A 337 21.15 0.19 8.76
N GLY A 338 21.66 1.21 8.06
CA GLY A 338 23.07 1.52 8.00
C GLY A 338 23.89 0.58 7.11
N GLY A 339 25.15 0.96 6.86
CA GLY A 339 26.07 0.25 5.98
C GLY A 339 27.11 -0.60 6.71
N ASP A 340 26.92 -0.90 8.00
CA ASP A 340 27.87 -1.63 8.84
C ASP A 340 27.87 -3.15 8.58
N GLY A 341 26.97 -3.64 7.73
CA GLY A 341 26.87 -5.04 7.33
C GLY A 341 26.18 -5.95 8.35
N ARG A 342 25.78 -5.45 9.52
CA ARG A 342 25.18 -6.27 10.59
C ARG A 342 23.92 -6.99 10.14
N TRP A 343 23.12 -6.32 9.30
CA TRP A 343 21.82 -6.80 8.84
C TRP A 343 21.85 -7.51 7.48
N GLU A 344 23.00 -7.56 6.80
CA GLU A 344 23.08 -8.00 5.41
C GLU A 344 22.70 -9.49 5.24
N MET A 345 22.93 -10.34 6.24
CA MET A 345 22.54 -11.75 6.14
C MET A 345 21.02 -11.95 6.00
N TRP A 346 20.21 -11.15 6.69
CA TRP A 346 18.75 -11.21 6.61
C TRP A 346 18.21 -10.44 5.40
N LEU A 347 18.98 -9.49 4.87
CA LEU A 347 18.64 -8.74 3.66
C LEU A 347 18.99 -9.49 2.36
N GLU A 348 19.81 -10.53 2.42
CA GLU A 348 20.28 -11.27 1.26
C GLU A 348 19.12 -11.80 0.39
N TRP A 349 18.16 -12.49 1.00
CA TRP A 349 17.00 -13.02 0.27
C TRP A 349 16.13 -11.91 -0.35
N PRO A 350 15.68 -10.88 0.40
CA PRO A 350 14.98 -9.74 -0.19
C PRO A 350 15.73 -9.07 -1.33
N ARG A 351 17.05 -8.89 -1.20
CA ARG A 351 17.88 -8.27 -2.25
C ARG A 351 17.93 -9.11 -3.51
N ARG A 352 18.14 -10.41 -3.38
CA ARG A 352 18.14 -11.35 -4.51
C ARG A 352 16.82 -11.31 -5.26
N GLU A 353 15.70 -11.37 -4.55
CA GLU A 353 14.37 -11.35 -5.17
C GLU A 353 14.07 -10.00 -5.84
N VAL A 354 14.40 -8.88 -5.19
CA VAL A 354 14.04 -7.53 -5.66
C VAL A 354 14.97 -7.05 -6.78
N TYR A 355 16.27 -7.25 -6.66
CA TYR A 355 17.26 -6.78 -7.63
C TYR A 355 17.66 -7.82 -8.67
N GLY A 356 17.33 -9.11 -8.46
CA GLY A 356 17.68 -10.19 -9.38
C GLY A 356 19.17 -10.50 -9.45
N ILE A 357 19.89 -10.31 -8.34
CA ILE A 357 21.36 -10.46 -8.22
C ILE A 357 21.80 -11.79 -7.63
#